data_AF-A0A939NWK7-F1
#
_entry.id   AF-A0A939NWK7-F1
#
_cell.length_a   1.000
_cell.length_b   1.000
_cell.length_c   1.000
_cell.angle_alpha   90.00
_cell.angle_beta   90.00
_cell.angle_gamma   90.00
#
_symmetry.space_group_name_H-M   'P 1'
#
loop_
_entity.id
_entity.type
_entity.pdbx_description
1 polymer ?
#
loop_
_entity_poly.entity_id
_entity_poly.type
_entity_poly.pdbx_seq_one_letter_code
_entity_poly.pdbx_strand_id
1 'polypeptide(L)'
;MKVTWDDIERATIEGVFIVHGRSIGVSGTAIDVWKRHPEAVFNTSVPTDRNTDTIDLVLSDFELPGEEQDKVAQPYLRSASDE
;
A
#
# COMPACT_ATOMS: atom_id res chain seq x y z
N MET A 1 0.21 0.80 -10.26
CA MET A 1 -0.13 -0.64 -10.41
C MET A 1 -0.55 -1.13 -9.03
N LYS A 2 -1.49 -2.08 -8.95
CA LYS A 2 -1.82 -2.73 -7.68
C LYS A 2 -1.10 -4.07 -7.62
N VAL A 3 -0.52 -4.38 -6.47
CA VAL A 3 0.25 -5.61 -6.25
C VAL A 3 -0.32 -6.30 -5.03
N THR A 4 -0.72 -7.55 -5.19
CA THR A 4 -1.08 -8.42 -4.08
C THR A 4 0.16 -9.17 -3.60
N TRP A 5 0.12 -9.72 -2.39
CA TRP A 5 1.25 -10.48 -1.90
C TRP A 5 1.47 -11.82 -2.63
N ASP A 6 0.43 -12.34 -3.28
CA ASP A 6 0.52 -13.53 -4.12
C ASP A 6 1.34 -13.26 -5.39
N ASP A 7 1.26 -12.03 -5.93
CA ASP A 7 2.06 -11.59 -7.09
C ASP A 7 3.57 -11.55 -6.80
N ILE A 8 3.97 -11.48 -5.53
CA ILE A 8 5.36 -11.46 -5.06
C ILE A 8 5.78 -12.84 -4.51
N GLU A 9 5.12 -13.91 -4.96
CA GLU A 9 5.41 -15.31 -4.59
C GLU A 9 5.55 -15.56 -3.07
N ARG A 10 4.84 -14.77 -2.25
CA ARG A 10 4.91 -14.82 -0.78
C ARG A 10 6.30 -14.61 -0.20
N ALA A 11 7.13 -13.79 -0.85
CA ALA A 11 8.42 -13.43 -0.32
C ALA A 11 8.32 -12.90 1.13
N THR A 12 9.12 -13.47 2.03
CA THR A 12 9.19 -13.06 3.45
C THR A 12 10.49 -12.32 3.79
N ILE A 13 11.23 -11.90 2.77
CA ILE A 13 12.53 -11.23 2.89
C ILE A 13 12.51 -9.91 2.11
N GLU A 14 13.28 -8.94 2.58
CA GLU A 14 13.52 -7.70 1.85
C GLU A 14 14.28 -7.98 0.55
N GLY A 15 13.97 -7.25 -0.51
CA GLY A 15 14.64 -7.45 -1.79
C GLY A 15 13.91 -6.85 -2.97
N VAL A 16 14.40 -7.20 -4.17
CA VAL A 16 13.82 -6.77 -5.44
C VAL A 16 13.27 -8.00 -6.16
N PHE A 17 12.00 -7.95 -6.53
CA PHE A 17 11.27 -9.05 -7.16
C PHE A 17 10.73 -8.62 -8.52
N ILE A 18 10.63 -9.55 -9.47
CA ILE A 18 10.08 -9.25 -10.80
C ILE A 18 8.60 -9.58 -10.82
N VAL A 19 7.76 -8.55 -10.91
CA VAL A 19 6.30 -8.67 -10.96
C VAL A 19 5.80 -8.05 -12.25
N HIS A 20 5.09 -8.84 -13.08
CA HIS A 20 4.62 -8.42 -14.42
C HIS A 20 5.72 -7.76 -15.28
N GLY A 21 6.96 -8.25 -15.17
CA GLY A 21 8.10 -7.75 -15.94
C GLY A 21 8.71 -6.44 -15.43
N ARG A 22 8.34 -5.98 -14.23
CA ARG A 22 8.94 -4.81 -13.56
C ARG A 22 9.65 -5.21 -12.28
N SER A 23 10.76 -4.55 -11.98
CA SER A 23 11.47 -4.74 -10.71
C SER A 23 10.76 -3.96 -9.59
N ILE A 24 10.32 -4.68 -8.57
CA ILE A 24 9.60 -4.14 -7.40
C ILE A 24 10.44 -4.32 -6.14
N GLY A 25 10.76 -3.21 -5.48
CA GLY A 25 11.39 -3.20 -4.17
C GLY A 25 10.39 -3.50 -3.05
N VAL A 26 10.67 -4.57 -2.30
CA VAL A 26 9.91 -5.01 -1.12
C VAL A 26 10.72 -4.69 0.13
N SER A 27 10.16 -3.87 1.01
CA SER A 27 10.76 -3.46 2.29
C SER A 27 10.25 -4.30 3.45
N GLY A 28 10.98 -4.31 4.57
CA GLY A 28 10.57 -4.97 5.81
C GLY A 28 9.23 -4.45 6.32
N THR A 29 8.97 -3.15 6.16
CA THR A 29 7.68 -2.54 6.52
C THR A 29 6.53 -3.16 5.74
N ALA A 30 6.68 -3.39 4.43
CA ALA A 30 5.64 -4.02 3.62
C ALA A 30 5.42 -5.48 4.05
N ILE A 31 6.50 -6.21 4.38
CA ILE A 31 6.42 -7.58 4.93
C ILE A 31 5.67 -7.59 6.27
N ASP A 32 5.91 -6.61 7.14
CA ASP A 32 5.23 -6.50 8.44
C ASP A 32 3.76 -6.11 8.32
N VAL A 33 3.38 -5.36 7.29
CA VAL A 33 1.98 -5.11 6.94
C VAL A 33 1.33 -6.41 6.49
N TRP A 34 1.95 -7.13 5.56
CA TRP A 34 1.42 -8.40 5.07
C TRP A 34 1.26 -9.44 6.18
N LYS A 35 2.22 -9.58 7.09
CA LYS A 35 2.12 -10.51 8.23
C LYS A 35 0.90 -10.23 9.12
N ARG A 36 0.47 -8.97 9.21
CA ARG A 36 -0.69 -8.55 10.00
C ARG A 36 -1.99 -8.63 9.19
N HIS A 37 -1.91 -8.31 7.90
CA HIS A 37 -3.03 -8.23 6.98
C HIS A 37 -2.66 -8.92 5.65
N PRO A 38 -2.75 -10.26 5.58
CA PRO A 38 -2.38 -11.00 4.37
C PRO A 38 -3.25 -10.66 3.16
N GLU A 39 -4.43 -10.07 3.38
CA GLU A 39 -5.36 -9.57 2.38
C GLU A 39 -5.03 -8.17 1.84
N ALA A 40 -4.02 -7.49 2.37
CA ALA A 40 -3.64 -6.14 1.96
C ALA A 40 -3.26 -6.08 0.47
N VAL A 41 -3.76 -5.05 -0.21
CA VAL A 41 -3.40 -4.73 -1.60
C VAL A 41 -2.49 -3.52 -1.59
N PHE A 42 -1.26 -3.68 -2.09
CA PHE A 42 -0.26 -2.63 -2.08
C PHE A 42 -0.34 -1.78 -3.35
N ASN A 43 -0.21 -0.48 -3.15
CA ASN A 43 0.04 0.49 -4.20
C ASN A 43 1.54 0.57 -4.50
N THR A 44 1.86 0.91 -5.74
CA THR A 44 3.25 1.05 -6.22
C THR A 44 3.57 2.49 -6.55
N SER A 45 4.75 2.97 -6.14
CA SER A 45 5.26 4.30 -6.50
C SER A 45 6.64 4.20 -7.14
N VAL A 46 7.02 5.21 -7.93
CA VAL A 46 8.40 5.33 -8.43
C VAL A 46 9.29 5.74 -7.26
N PRO A 47 10.43 5.06 -7.03
CA PRO A 47 11.31 5.43 -5.94
C PRO A 47 11.96 6.80 -6.20
N THR A 48 12.01 7.62 -5.16
CA THR A 48 12.60 8.97 -5.23
C THR A 48 14.09 8.98 -4.90
N ASP A 49 14.60 7.90 -4.32
CA ASP A 49 15.99 7.76 -3.93
C ASP A 49 16.89 7.41 -5.11
N ARG A 50 17.95 8.19 -5.31
CA ARG A 50 18.92 8.00 -6.40
C ARG A 50 19.69 6.67 -6.33
N ASN A 51 19.66 5.95 -5.22
CA ASN A 51 20.34 4.65 -5.09
C ASN A 51 19.51 3.48 -5.63
N THR A 52 18.32 3.76 -6.19
CA THR A 52 17.38 2.74 -6.66
C THR A 52 17.32 2.65 -8.18
N ASP A 53 18.41 3.02 -8.89
CA ASP A 53 18.49 3.03 -10.36
C ASP A 53 18.13 1.71 -11.06
N THR A 54 18.01 0.61 -10.32
CA THR A 54 17.63 -0.72 -10.83
C THR A 54 16.21 -1.17 -10.44
N ILE A 55 15.50 -0.35 -9.67
CA ILE A 55 14.16 -0.63 -9.15
C ILE A 55 13.16 0.26 -9.89
N ASP A 56 12.26 -0.36 -10.65
CA ASP A 56 11.22 0.37 -11.38
C ASP A 56 10.18 0.97 -10.42
N LEU A 57 9.80 0.20 -9.38
CA LEU A 57 8.73 0.54 -8.45
C LEU A 57 9.03 0.07 -7.02
N VAL A 58 8.47 0.76 -6.03
CA VAL A 58 8.47 0.34 -4.63
C VAL A 58 7.05 0.25 -4.10
N LEU A 59 6.83 -0.61 -3.10
CA LEU A 59 5.58 -0.66 -2.35
C LEU A 59 5.48 0.58 -1.45
N SER A 60 4.37 1.31 -1.52
CA SER A 60 4.18 2.57 -0.79
C SER A 60 3.06 2.47 0.24
N ASP A 61 1.82 2.70 -0.20
CA ASP A 61 0.61 2.58 0.62
C ASP A 61 -0.06 1.21 0.41
N PHE A 62 -1.00 0.86 1.27
CA PHE A 62 -1.82 -0.34 1.12
C PHE A 62 -3.29 -0.06 1.44
N GLU A 63 -4.16 -0.88 0.87
CA GLU A 63 -5.60 -0.87 1.10
C GLU A 63 -6.01 -2.23 1.66
N LEU A 64 -6.89 -2.25 2.66
CA LEU A 64 -7.52 -3.49 3.13
C LEU A 64 -8.86 -3.70 2.42
N PRO A 65 -9.11 -4.86 1.82
CA PRO A 65 -10.41 -5.16 1.22
C PRO A 65 -11.48 -5.21 2.31
N GLY A 66 -12.37 -4.21 2.32
CA GLY A 66 -13.46 -4.08 3.30
C GLY A 66 -13.37 -2.86 4.20
N GLU A 67 -12.24 -2.14 4.23
CA GLU A 67 -12.23 -0.74 4.68
C GLU A 67 -12.75 0.14 3.53
N GLU A 68 -14.07 0.15 3.34
CA GLU A 68 -14.70 1.35 2.75
C GLU A 68 -14.22 2.54 3.59
N GLN A 69 -13.76 3.59 2.92
CA GLN A 69 -13.29 4.82 3.55
C GLN A 69 -14.36 5.40 4.47
N ASP A 70 -14.38 4.99 5.74
CA ASP A 70 -15.16 5.63 6.79
C ASP A 70 -14.44 6.92 7.21
N LYS A 71 -14.27 7.83 6.25
CA LYS A 71 -13.76 9.18 6.47
C LYS A 71 -14.50 10.21 5.61
N VAL A 72 -15.46 10.80 6.30
CA VAL A 72 -15.90 12.21 6.26
C VAL A 72 -17.11 12.52 5.38
N ALA A 73 -18.28 12.45 6.01
CA ALA A 73 -19.29 13.51 5.93
C ALA A 73 -19.84 13.80 7.33
N GLN A 74 -19.03 14.41 8.21
CA GLN A 74 -19.58 15.22 9.29
C GLN A 74 -19.63 16.67 8.83
N PRO A 75 -20.79 17.20 8.38
CA PRO A 75 -21.06 18.61 8.56
C PRO A 75 -21.57 18.81 9.99
N TYR A 76 -20.76 19.51 10.77
CA TYR A 76 -21.03 20.10 12.06
C TYR A 76 -22.52 20.28 12.41
N LEU A 77 -22.88 19.85 13.63
CA LEU A 77 -24.03 20.40 14.35
C LEU A 77 -24.00 21.94 14.26
N ARG A 78 -24.88 22.51 13.45
CA ARG A 78 -25.53 23.77 13.83
C ARG A 78 -26.89 23.39 14.35
N SER A 79 -26.98 23.29 15.68
CA SER A 79 -28.22 23.60 16.37
C SER A 79 -28.62 25.02 15.94
N ALA A 80 -29.47 25.12 14.92
CA ALA A 80 -30.33 26.28 14.80
C ALA A 80 -31.40 26.08 15.88
N SER A 81 -31.08 26.50 17.10
CA SER A 81 -32.12 26.81 18.07
C SER A 81 -32.89 28.00 17.48
N ASP A 82 -34.11 27.69 17.10
CA ASP A 82 -35.21 28.61 16.90
C ASP A 82 -35.43 29.38 18.22
N GLU A 83 -35.27 30.71 18.19
CA GLU A 83 -35.92 31.69 19.09
C GLU A 83 -35.83 33.10 18.49
#